data_AF-A0A973YH23-F1
#
_entry.id   AF-A0A973YH23-F1
#
_cell.length_a   1.000
_cell.length_b   1.000
_cell.length_c   1.000
_cell.angle_alpha   90.00
_cell.angle_beta   90.00
_cell.angle_gamma   90.00
#
_symmetry.space_group_name_H-M   'P 1'
#
loop_
_entity.id
_entity.type
_entity.pdbx_description
1 polymer ?
#
loop_
_entity_poly.entity_id
_entity_poly.type
_entity_poly.pdbx_seq_one_letter_code
_entity_poly.pdbx_strand_id
1 'polypeptide(L)'
;TEQSMMPFLHGFRRIIFEYQPLVDELLGLLVMPDTERQSSLESPACLGSDRSQLSAVRRVLERETHSPFYQEGVSYALLKVAELGLVPAAEILLEFGADLSFEDPVTYYTPLHIAVLRNQLDMVELLVHHGADINRRDRIHESSPLDLASEEPERLPCLRRLLQLGADVNAADKNGKTALLHALASSDGVQICNTESIRLLLEGGADVRATTKDGDTVFTYIIFLLGEMVCSNTEDAQLINRFCFHVTQLLVAHGANPSECPAPESLTHLCFKSFKCHFPLLRFLLESGAAYNCSLHGPSCWSGFHIVFECLCSHLSVSEDDSFSTDLIQKGQTLLELMMASSQAIQLPSNFEVNTSSCRYHGEKVRTLFCSLKQLERSPQALKHLCRVFIRQRLKPWPVDVKIKALPLPDRLKWYLLIDHTAAGHEDL
;
A
#
# COMPACT_ATOMS: atom_id res chain seq x y z
N THR A 1 -56.36 -16.24 0.54
CA THR A 1 -55.00 -16.76 0.77
C THR A 1 -54.50 -17.19 -0.60
N GLU A 2 -53.64 -16.50 -1.32
CA GLU A 2 -52.51 -15.64 -0.96
C GLU A 2 -52.49 -14.43 -1.92
N GLN A 3 -52.68 -13.23 -1.39
CA GLN A 3 -52.35 -11.97 -2.05
C GLN A 3 -51.33 -11.29 -1.15
N SER A 4 -50.06 -11.62 -1.34
CA SER A 4 -48.92 -10.86 -0.81
C SER A 4 -47.67 -11.36 -1.52
N MET A 5 -47.41 -10.85 -2.72
CA MET A 5 -46.12 -11.03 -3.38
C MET A 5 -45.58 -9.65 -3.78
N MET A 6 -44.80 -9.09 -2.85
CA MET A 6 -43.64 -8.21 -3.03
C MET A 6 -43.68 -7.21 -4.23
N PRO A 7 -44.11 -5.95 -4.03
CA PRO A 7 -44.15 -4.94 -5.09
C PRO A 7 -42.78 -4.37 -5.53
N PHE A 8 -41.69 -4.66 -4.81
CA PHE A 8 -40.42 -3.93 -4.98
C PHE A 8 -39.39 -4.57 -5.92
N LEU A 9 -39.56 -5.83 -6.32
CA LEU A 9 -38.61 -6.55 -7.20
C LEU A 9 -39.00 -6.57 -8.69
N HIS A 10 -40.12 -5.92 -9.07
CA HIS A 10 -40.68 -6.00 -10.42
C HIS A 10 -40.26 -4.87 -11.38
N GLY A 11 -39.71 -3.76 -10.90
CA GLY A 11 -39.28 -2.65 -11.76
C GLY A 11 -37.99 -2.94 -12.52
N PHE A 12 -36.92 -3.29 -11.81
CA PHE A 12 -35.58 -3.45 -12.37
C PHE A 12 -35.46 -4.63 -13.34
N ARG A 13 -36.06 -5.78 -13.03
CA ARG A 13 -36.07 -6.93 -13.95
C ARG A 13 -36.81 -6.61 -15.25
N ARG A 14 -37.88 -5.81 -15.18
CA ARG A 14 -38.70 -5.47 -16.34
C ARG A 14 -37.96 -4.55 -17.32
N ILE A 15 -37.21 -3.58 -16.81
CA ILE A 15 -36.42 -2.65 -17.63
C ILE A 15 -35.30 -3.39 -18.38
N ILE A 16 -34.61 -4.36 -17.73
CA ILE A 16 -33.56 -5.16 -18.40
C ILE A 16 -34.14 -5.96 -19.57
N PHE A 17 -35.31 -6.62 -19.40
CA PHE A 17 -35.93 -7.40 -20.47
C PHE A 17 -36.33 -6.57 -21.70
N GLU A 18 -36.56 -5.27 -21.55
CA GLU A 18 -37.06 -4.41 -22.62
C GLU A 18 -35.96 -4.04 -23.63
N TYR A 19 -34.72 -3.83 -23.17
CA TYR A 19 -33.58 -3.57 -24.06
C TYR A 19 -32.69 -4.80 -24.34
N GLN A 20 -32.85 -5.90 -23.57
CA GLN A 20 -32.05 -7.12 -23.74
C GLN A 20 -32.04 -7.68 -25.17
N PRO A 21 -33.15 -7.68 -25.95
CA PRO A 21 -33.13 -8.21 -27.31
C PRO A 21 -32.13 -7.50 -28.24
N LEU A 22 -32.00 -6.18 -28.11
CA LEU A 22 -31.00 -5.40 -28.84
C LEU A 22 -29.58 -5.82 -28.41
N VAL A 23 -29.36 -5.93 -27.10
CA VAL A 23 -28.07 -6.34 -26.55
C VAL A 23 -27.68 -7.73 -27.04
N ASP A 24 -28.61 -8.69 -27.01
CA ASP A 24 -28.37 -10.06 -27.45
C ASP A 24 -28.10 -10.14 -28.96
N GLU A 25 -28.80 -9.36 -29.79
CA GLU A 25 -28.51 -9.28 -31.23
C GLU A 25 -27.12 -8.69 -31.49
N LEU A 26 -26.76 -7.60 -30.81
CA LEU A 26 -25.43 -6.99 -30.93
C LEU A 26 -24.32 -7.94 -30.47
N LEU A 27 -24.50 -8.59 -29.32
CA LEU A 27 -23.53 -9.55 -28.79
C LEU A 27 -23.46 -10.81 -29.63
N GLY A 28 -24.56 -11.30 -30.20
CA GLY A 28 -24.57 -12.45 -31.11
C GLY A 28 -23.81 -12.20 -32.42
N LEU A 29 -23.69 -10.94 -32.85
CA LEU A 29 -22.86 -10.56 -33.99
C LEU A 29 -21.36 -10.46 -33.63
N LEU A 30 -21.05 -10.12 -32.39
CA LEU A 30 -19.69 -9.87 -31.90
C LEU A 30 -19.03 -11.11 -31.28
N VAL A 31 -19.84 -11.98 -30.67
CA VAL A 31 -19.43 -13.19 -29.95
C VAL A 31 -20.06 -14.39 -30.65
N MET A 32 -19.25 -15.15 -31.38
CA MET A 32 -19.72 -16.41 -31.96
C MET A 32 -19.99 -17.40 -30.81
N PRO A 33 -21.08 -18.20 -30.86
CA PRO A 33 -21.27 -19.29 -29.91
C PRO A 33 -20.18 -20.34 -30.15
N ASP A 34 -19.25 -20.48 -29.20
CA ASP A 34 -18.24 -21.53 -29.20
C ASP A 34 -18.90 -22.92 -29.08
N THR A 35 -19.03 -23.63 -30.20
CA THR A 35 -18.86 -25.08 -30.18
C THR A 35 -17.41 -25.39 -30.53
N GLU A 36 -16.69 -25.84 -29.51
CA GLU A 36 -15.39 -26.53 -29.58
C GLU A 36 -14.13 -25.69 -29.91
N ARG A 37 -13.53 -25.08 -28.88
CA ARG A 37 -12.07 -24.97 -28.78
C ARG A 37 -11.56 -25.25 -27.37
N GLN A 38 -11.38 -26.53 -27.07
CA GLN A 38 -10.28 -26.95 -26.21
C GLN A 38 -8.99 -26.88 -27.03
N SER A 39 -7.94 -26.33 -26.44
CA SER A 39 -6.54 -26.35 -26.91
C SER A 39 -6.17 -25.46 -28.11
N SER A 40 -5.90 -24.19 -27.86
CA SER A 40 -4.69 -23.48 -28.34
C SER A 40 -4.70 -22.04 -27.87
N LEU A 41 -3.53 -21.55 -27.45
CA LEU A 41 -3.29 -20.15 -27.08
C LEU A 41 -3.45 -19.25 -28.31
N GLU A 42 -4.67 -18.85 -28.64
CA GLU A 42 -4.92 -17.69 -29.49
C GLU A 42 -5.31 -16.52 -28.59
N SER A 43 -4.60 -15.40 -28.76
CA SER A 43 -4.82 -14.16 -28.02
C SER A 43 -6.26 -13.66 -28.23
N PRO A 44 -6.94 -13.12 -27.20
CA PRO A 44 -8.31 -12.59 -27.33
C PRO A 44 -8.45 -11.39 -28.30
N ALA A 45 -7.34 -10.89 -28.86
CA ALA A 45 -7.28 -9.75 -29.77
C ALA A 45 -8.00 -9.91 -31.12
N CYS A 46 -8.48 -11.11 -31.48
CA CYS A 46 -9.19 -11.36 -32.74
C CYS A 46 -10.72 -11.32 -32.65
N LEU A 47 -11.31 -11.22 -31.46
CA LEU A 47 -12.76 -11.11 -31.30
C LEU A 47 -13.19 -9.65 -31.55
N GLY A 48 -14.23 -9.42 -32.37
CA GLY A 48 -14.82 -8.10 -32.60
C GLY A 48 -14.06 -7.14 -33.52
N SER A 49 -13.00 -7.57 -34.21
CA SER A 49 -12.23 -6.75 -35.17
C SER A 49 -12.61 -7.00 -36.64
N ASP A 50 -13.50 -7.98 -36.92
CA ASP A 50 -13.94 -8.24 -38.28
C ASP A 50 -14.80 -7.07 -38.79
N ARG A 51 -14.32 -6.40 -39.85
CA ARG A 51 -15.05 -5.32 -40.54
C ARG A 51 -16.47 -5.74 -40.93
N SER A 52 -16.69 -7.02 -41.24
CA SER A 52 -18.01 -7.53 -41.58
C SER A 52 -18.96 -7.51 -40.37
N GLN A 53 -18.50 -7.94 -39.19
CA GLN A 53 -19.24 -7.92 -37.93
C GLN A 53 -19.54 -6.48 -37.49
N LEU A 54 -18.53 -5.60 -37.53
CA LEU A 54 -18.68 -4.19 -37.18
C LEU A 54 -19.67 -3.47 -38.12
N SER A 55 -19.69 -3.82 -39.41
CA SER A 55 -20.69 -3.31 -40.34
C SER A 55 -22.11 -3.85 -40.06
N ALA A 56 -22.23 -5.08 -39.56
CA ALA A 56 -23.51 -5.65 -39.13
C ALA A 56 -24.02 -4.94 -37.87
N VAL A 57 -23.15 -4.66 -36.90
CA VAL A 57 -23.47 -3.88 -35.70
C VAL A 57 -24.03 -2.50 -36.07
N ARG A 58 -23.36 -1.76 -36.99
CA ARG A 58 -23.88 -0.46 -37.46
C ARG A 58 -25.28 -0.55 -38.06
N ARG A 59 -25.54 -1.56 -38.91
CA ARG A 59 -26.87 -1.76 -39.51
C ARG A 59 -27.95 -2.05 -38.48
N VAL A 60 -27.65 -2.83 -37.44
CA VAL A 60 -28.60 -3.09 -36.34
C VAL A 60 -28.87 -1.79 -35.57
N LEU A 61 -27.83 -1.04 -35.22
CA LEU A 61 -27.97 0.24 -34.51
C LEU A 61 -28.79 1.26 -35.31
N GLU A 62 -28.58 1.37 -36.62
CA GLU A 62 -29.37 2.24 -37.51
C GLU A 62 -30.86 1.86 -37.53
N ARG A 63 -31.16 0.55 -37.59
CA ARG A 63 -32.53 0.01 -37.62
C ARG A 63 -33.29 0.27 -36.32
N GLU A 64 -32.60 0.17 -35.19
CA GLU A 64 -33.21 0.21 -33.84
C GLU A 64 -33.28 1.62 -33.25
N THR A 65 -32.81 2.66 -33.96
CA THR A 65 -32.82 4.07 -33.50
C THR A 65 -34.18 4.62 -33.07
N HIS A 66 -35.28 4.02 -33.53
CA HIS A 66 -36.65 4.42 -33.16
C HIS A 66 -37.21 3.68 -31.94
N SER A 67 -36.47 2.70 -31.39
CA SER A 67 -36.91 1.95 -30.22
C SER A 67 -36.96 2.86 -28.98
N PRO A 68 -38.01 2.78 -28.14
CA PRO A 68 -38.09 3.56 -26.90
C PRO A 68 -37.02 3.16 -25.87
N PHE A 69 -36.36 2.00 -26.06
CA PHE A 69 -35.31 1.48 -25.17
C PHE A 69 -33.92 1.48 -25.83
N TYR A 70 -33.78 2.22 -26.93
CA TYR A 70 -32.54 2.27 -27.70
C TYR A 70 -31.38 2.77 -26.84
N GLN A 71 -31.58 3.87 -26.11
CA GLN A 71 -30.54 4.49 -25.31
C GLN A 71 -30.02 3.54 -24.22
N GLU A 72 -30.91 2.91 -23.48
CA GLU A 72 -30.56 1.92 -22.46
C GLU A 72 -29.90 0.69 -23.06
N GLY A 73 -30.38 0.21 -24.21
CA GLY A 73 -29.82 -0.96 -24.88
C GLY A 73 -28.42 -0.74 -25.42
N VAL A 74 -28.17 0.40 -26.08
CA VAL A 74 -26.84 0.76 -26.59
C VAL A 74 -25.86 1.01 -25.43
N SER A 75 -26.32 1.66 -24.36
CA SER A 75 -25.48 1.91 -23.18
C SER A 75 -25.17 0.65 -22.39
N TYR A 76 -26.13 -0.28 -22.25
CA TYR A 76 -25.89 -1.58 -21.63
C TYR A 76 -25.01 -2.48 -22.52
N ALA A 77 -25.17 -2.43 -23.84
CA ALA A 77 -24.26 -3.12 -24.76
C ALA A 77 -22.82 -2.64 -24.60
N LEU A 78 -22.61 -1.33 -24.35
CA LEU A 78 -21.28 -0.78 -24.07
C LEU A 78 -20.66 -1.40 -22.81
N LEU A 79 -21.44 -1.61 -21.73
CA LEU A 79 -20.95 -2.31 -20.54
C LEU A 79 -20.42 -3.71 -20.87
N LYS A 80 -21.17 -4.47 -21.69
CA LYS A 80 -20.79 -5.84 -22.07
C LYS A 80 -19.59 -5.89 -23.01
N VAL A 81 -19.52 -4.95 -23.95
CA VAL A 81 -18.36 -4.81 -24.83
C VAL A 81 -17.11 -4.37 -24.07
N ALA A 82 -17.25 -3.48 -23.07
CA ALA A 82 -16.17 -3.10 -22.16
C ALA A 82 -15.68 -4.30 -21.33
N GLU A 83 -16.61 -5.14 -20.86
CA GLU A 83 -16.29 -6.39 -20.14
C GLU A 83 -15.46 -7.36 -20.99
N LEU A 84 -15.77 -7.46 -22.28
CA LEU A 84 -15.07 -8.33 -23.23
C LEU A 84 -13.81 -7.71 -23.87
N GLY A 85 -13.59 -6.40 -23.68
CA GLY A 85 -12.46 -5.68 -24.28
C GLY A 85 -12.58 -5.45 -25.80
N LEU A 86 -13.77 -5.46 -26.40
CA LEU A 86 -13.93 -5.27 -27.85
C LEU A 86 -13.91 -3.77 -28.21
N VAL A 87 -12.73 -3.16 -28.15
CA VAL A 87 -12.50 -1.71 -28.38
C VAL A 87 -13.17 -1.18 -29.65
N PRO A 88 -13.06 -1.83 -30.84
CA PRO A 88 -13.70 -1.30 -32.06
C PRO A 88 -15.23 -1.28 -31.99
N ALA A 89 -15.84 -2.23 -31.28
CA ALA A 89 -17.28 -2.25 -31.09
C ALA A 89 -17.73 -1.18 -30.10
N ALA A 90 -16.95 -0.91 -29.04
CA ALA A 90 -17.22 0.18 -28.11
C ALA A 90 -17.19 1.53 -28.82
N GLU A 91 -16.21 1.76 -29.69
CA GLU A 91 -16.10 3.00 -30.48
C GLU A 91 -17.38 3.24 -31.31
N ILE A 92 -17.90 2.20 -31.97
CA ILE A 92 -19.17 2.28 -32.69
C ILE A 92 -20.33 2.60 -31.73
N LEU A 93 -20.46 1.90 -30.60
CA LEU A 93 -21.55 2.16 -29.65
C LEU A 93 -21.52 3.61 -29.14
N LEU A 94 -20.32 4.15 -28.90
CA LEU A 94 -20.13 5.55 -28.50
C LEU A 94 -20.52 6.54 -29.61
N GLU A 95 -20.18 6.26 -30.88
CA GLU A 95 -20.65 7.06 -32.02
C GLU A 95 -22.19 7.07 -32.15
N PHE A 96 -22.84 5.97 -31.78
CA PHE A 96 -24.30 5.83 -31.76
C PHE A 96 -24.94 6.29 -30.43
N GLY A 97 -24.19 6.98 -29.58
CA GLY A 97 -24.72 7.70 -28.43
C GLY A 97 -24.81 6.88 -27.14
N ALA A 98 -24.06 5.78 -26.99
CA ALA A 98 -23.95 5.08 -25.71
C ALA A 98 -23.57 6.04 -24.57
N ASP A 99 -24.30 5.98 -23.46
CA ASP A 99 -24.04 6.81 -22.29
C ASP A 99 -22.90 6.22 -21.44
N LEU A 100 -21.79 6.95 -21.36
CA LEU A 100 -20.62 6.61 -20.54
C LEU A 100 -20.88 6.62 -19.03
N SER A 101 -21.96 7.29 -18.61
CA SER A 101 -22.40 7.35 -17.21
C SER A 101 -23.44 6.29 -16.86
N PHE A 102 -23.86 5.47 -17.83
CA PHE A 102 -24.79 4.38 -17.59
C PHE A 102 -24.17 3.35 -16.65
N GLU A 103 -24.91 3.01 -15.60
CA GLU A 103 -24.47 2.08 -14.56
C GLU A 103 -25.13 0.73 -14.77
N ASP A 104 -24.33 -0.33 -14.65
CA ASP A 104 -24.84 -1.70 -14.65
C ASP A 104 -25.92 -1.86 -13.56
N PRO A 105 -27.14 -2.32 -13.89
CA PRO A 105 -28.24 -2.36 -12.93
C PRO A 105 -28.01 -3.30 -11.72
N VAL A 106 -27.01 -4.19 -11.78
CA VAL A 106 -26.72 -5.16 -10.73
C VAL A 106 -25.55 -4.69 -9.87
N THR A 107 -24.45 -4.30 -10.50
CA THR A 107 -23.18 -3.94 -9.85
C THR A 107 -23.03 -2.43 -9.63
N TYR A 108 -23.82 -1.61 -10.32
CA TYR A 108 -23.73 -0.14 -10.36
C TYR A 108 -22.41 0.40 -10.93
N TYR A 109 -21.66 -0.43 -11.64
CA TYR A 109 -20.43 -0.03 -12.32
C TYR A 109 -20.72 0.63 -13.67
N THR A 110 -19.97 1.69 -13.97
CA THR A 110 -19.95 2.29 -15.32
C THR A 110 -19.03 1.49 -16.25
N PRO A 111 -19.04 1.74 -17.58
CA PRO A 111 -18.13 1.06 -18.51
C PRO A 111 -16.66 1.19 -18.11
N LEU A 112 -16.26 2.34 -17.54
CA LEU A 112 -14.88 2.58 -17.10
C LEU A 112 -14.50 1.71 -15.89
N HIS A 113 -15.40 1.55 -14.90
CA HIS A 113 -15.16 0.64 -13.78
C HIS A 113 -14.99 -0.81 -14.26
N ILE A 114 -15.85 -1.26 -15.19
CA ILE A 114 -15.78 -2.61 -15.77
C ILE A 114 -14.47 -2.81 -16.53
N ALA A 115 -14.07 -1.85 -17.37
CA ALA A 115 -12.82 -1.91 -18.12
C ALA A 115 -11.60 -2.07 -17.19
N VAL A 116 -11.57 -1.34 -16.07
CA VAL A 116 -10.52 -1.47 -15.05
C VAL A 116 -10.57 -2.82 -14.34
N LEU A 117 -11.74 -3.29 -13.91
CA LEU A 117 -11.92 -4.59 -13.26
C LEU A 117 -11.47 -5.75 -14.14
N ARG A 118 -11.63 -5.62 -15.47
CA ARG A 118 -11.19 -6.59 -16.47
C ARG A 118 -9.78 -6.35 -17.00
N ASN A 119 -9.06 -5.36 -16.46
CA ASN A 119 -7.72 -4.96 -16.87
C ASN A 119 -7.58 -4.66 -18.38
N GLN A 120 -8.61 -4.04 -18.96
CA GLN A 120 -8.69 -3.71 -20.38
C GLN A 120 -8.13 -2.29 -20.64
N LEU A 121 -6.80 -2.19 -20.72
CA LEU A 121 -6.07 -0.93 -20.88
C LEU A 121 -6.60 -0.08 -22.05
N ASP A 122 -6.70 -0.68 -23.24
CA ASP A 122 -7.12 0.05 -24.45
C ASP A 122 -8.58 0.55 -24.34
N MET A 123 -9.43 -0.19 -23.63
CA MET A 123 -10.81 0.22 -23.35
C MET A 123 -10.85 1.39 -22.36
N VAL A 124 -10.01 1.38 -21.32
CA VAL A 124 -9.86 2.51 -20.39
C VAL A 124 -9.46 3.77 -21.16
N GLU A 125 -8.50 3.66 -22.08
CA GLU A 125 -8.09 4.78 -22.92
C GLU A 125 -9.24 5.29 -23.77
N LEU A 126 -9.91 4.42 -24.54
CA LEU A 126 -11.02 4.81 -25.39
C LEU A 126 -12.10 5.56 -24.61
N LEU A 127 -12.56 4.99 -23.50
CA LEU A 127 -13.65 5.56 -22.69
C LEU A 127 -13.30 6.94 -22.13
N VAL A 128 -12.08 7.11 -21.61
CA VAL A 128 -11.63 8.40 -21.07
C VAL A 128 -11.49 9.46 -22.19
N HIS A 129 -10.97 9.09 -23.36
CA HIS A 129 -10.88 10.03 -24.50
C HIS A 129 -12.25 10.46 -25.03
N HIS A 130 -13.27 9.60 -24.90
CA HIS A 130 -14.66 9.94 -25.20
C HIS A 130 -15.38 10.72 -24.08
N GLY A 131 -14.69 11.06 -22.99
CA GLY A 131 -15.21 11.91 -21.92
C GLY A 131 -15.81 11.16 -20.74
N ALA A 132 -15.48 9.89 -20.54
CA ALA A 132 -15.81 9.20 -19.29
C ALA A 132 -15.17 9.94 -18.11
N ASP A 133 -15.95 10.18 -17.06
CA ASP A 133 -15.44 10.79 -15.84
C ASP A 133 -14.48 9.81 -15.14
N ILE A 134 -13.19 10.10 -15.24
CA ILE A 134 -12.10 9.26 -14.72
C ILE A 134 -12.13 9.11 -13.19
N ASN A 135 -12.78 10.04 -12.49
CA ASN A 135 -12.92 10.04 -11.04
C ASN A 135 -14.34 9.67 -10.60
N ARG A 136 -15.21 9.23 -11.53
CA ARG A 136 -16.57 8.78 -11.21
C ARG A 136 -16.51 7.67 -10.18
N ARG A 137 -17.43 7.68 -9.24
CA ARG A 137 -17.53 6.67 -8.20
C ARG A 137 -18.70 5.75 -8.40
N ASP A 138 -18.51 4.48 -8.08
CA ASP A 138 -19.61 3.52 -8.01
C ASP A 138 -20.54 3.83 -6.82
N ARG A 139 -21.74 3.26 -6.81
CA ARG A 139 -22.74 3.54 -5.77
C ARG A 139 -22.62 2.70 -4.50
N ILE A 140 -21.95 1.55 -4.58
CA ILE A 140 -21.88 0.59 -3.47
C ILE A 140 -20.74 0.98 -2.53
N HIS A 141 -19.53 1.06 -3.07
CA HIS A 141 -18.30 1.29 -2.31
C HIS A 141 -17.82 2.73 -2.41
N GLU A 142 -18.34 3.50 -3.36
CA GLU A 142 -17.82 4.82 -3.74
C GLU A 142 -16.36 4.76 -4.19
N SER A 143 -15.96 3.63 -4.77
CA SER A 143 -14.64 3.42 -5.36
C SER A 143 -14.60 4.10 -6.73
N SER A 144 -13.52 4.85 -6.97
CA SER A 144 -13.18 5.33 -8.29
C SER A 144 -12.53 4.21 -9.13
N PRO A 145 -12.41 4.38 -10.47
CA PRO A 145 -11.59 3.52 -11.31
C PRO A 145 -10.15 3.37 -10.77
N LEU A 146 -9.58 4.43 -10.19
CA LEU A 146 -8.23 4.39 -9.63
C LEU A 146 -8.17 3.54 -8.35
N ASP A 147 -9.18 3.64 -7.47
CA ASP A 147 -9.27 2.82 -6.26
C ASP A 147 -9.34 1.34 -6.61
N LEU A 148 -10.23 0.97 -7.55
CA LEU A 148 -10.33 -0.38 -8.07
C LEU A 148 -8.97 -0.84 -8.64
N ALA A 149 -8.37 -0.08 -9.55
CA ALA A 149 -7.08 -0.45 -10.15
C ALA A 149 -5.96 -0.65 -9.10
N SER A 150 -6.08 0.02 -7.94
CA SER A 150 -5.08 -0.02 -6.87
C SER A 150 -5.18 -1.26 -6.00
N GLU A 151 -6.34 -1.90 -5.89
CA GLU A 151 -6.57 -3.01 -4.95
C GLU A 151 -5.84 -4.31 -5.33
N GLU A 152 -5.61 -4.58 -6.63
CA GLU A 152 -5.02 -5.84 -7.10
C GLU A 152 -3.82 -5.61 -8.01
N PRO A 153 -2.72 -6.37 -7.83
CA PRO A 153 -1.48 -6.17 -8.59
C PRO A 153 -1.64 -6.43 -10.10
N GLU A 154 -2.62 -7.24 -10.49
CA GLU A 154 -2.90 -7.57 -11.88
C GLU A 154 -3.38 -6.34 -12.68
N ARG A 155 -4.01 -5.38 -12.01
CA ARG A 155 -4.57 -4.16 -12.61
C ARG A 155 -3.54 -3.02 -12.74
N LEU A 156 -2.26 -3.29 -12.47
CA LEU A 156 -1.16 -2.33 -12.58
C LEU A 156 -1.09 -1.59 -13.94
N PRO A 157 -1.34 -2.22 -15.11
CA PRO A 157 -1.37 -1.51 -16.39
C PRO A 157 -2.46 -0.42 -16.41
N CYS A 158 -3.67 -0.74 -15.97
CA CYS A 158 -4.77 0.21 -15.87
C CYS A 158 -4.46 1.31 -14.84
N LEU A 159 -3.92 0.95 -13.67
CA LEU A 159 -3.51 1.92 -12.63
C LEU A 159 -2.55 2.98 -13.21
N ARG A 160 -1.47 2.52 -13.85
CA ARG A 160 -0.48 3.40 -14.49
C ARG A 160 -1.14 4.33 -15.49
N ARG A 161 -2.07 3.81 -16.30
CA ARG A 161 -2.69 4.58 -17.35
C ARG A 161 -3.69 5.61 -16.82
N LEU A 162 -4.49 5.25 -15.82
CA LEU A 162 -5.39 6.18 -15.15
C LEU A 162 -4.61 7.38 -14.56
N LEU A 163 -3.48 7.13 -13.91
CA LEU A 163 -2.59 8.19 -13.41
C LEU A 163 -2.07 9.08 -14.55
N GLN A 164 -1.65 8.49 -15.67
CA GLN A 164 -1.21 9.26 -16.86
C GLN A 164 -2.32 10.09 -17.50
N LEU A 165 -3.57 9.62 -17.43
CA LEU A 165 -4.75 10.31 -17.94
C LEU A 165 -5.29 11.36 -16.96
N GLY A 166 -4.67 11.53 -15.79
CA GLY A 166 -5.01 12.58 -14.83
C GLY A 166 -6.04 12.18 -13.78
N ALA A 167 -6.17 10.89 -13.46
CA ALA A 167 -6.95 10.45 -12.30
C ALA A 167 -6.42 11.11 -11.02
N ASP A 168 -7.32 11.53 -10.13
CA ASP A 168 -6.93 12.16 -8.86
C ASP A 168 -6.45 11.10 -7.87
N VAL A 169 -5.13 11.03 -7.69
CA VAL A 169 -4.45 10.08 -6.80
C VAL A 169 -4.87 10.23 -5.32
N ASN A 170 -5.42 11.38 -4.94
CA ASN A 170 -5.78 11.71 -3.56
C ASN A 170 -7.29 11.77 -3.32
N ALA A 171 -8.11 11.40 -4.31
CA ALA A 171 -9.54 11.25 -4.09
C ALA A 171 -9.79 10.15 -3.03
N ALA A 172 -10.63 10.44 -2.03
CA ALA A 172 -10.89 9.55 -0.90
C ALA A 172 -12.34 9.10 -0.85
N ASP A 173 -12.63 7.79 -0.75
CA ASP A 173 -13.97 7.18 -0.74
C ASP A 173 -14.85 7.69 0.43
N LYS A 174 -16.08 7.19 0.57
CA LYS A 174 -16.94 7.55 1.72
C LYS A 174 -16.36 7.23 3.08
N ASN A 175 -15.37 6.35 3.18
CA ASN A 175 -14.68 5.98 4.40
C ASN A 175 -13.38 6.77 4.58
N GLY A 176 -13.05 7.68 3.65
CA GLY A 176 -11.79 8.42 3.64
C GLY A 176 -10.60 7.60 3.13
N LYS A 177 -10.83 6.42 2.52
CA LYS A 177 -9.77 5.62 1.90
C LYS A 177 -9.39 6.20 0.54
N THR A 178 -8.12 6.51 0.36
CA THR A 178 -7.54 6.87 -0.95
C THR A 178 -7.04 5.62 -1.68
N ALA A 179 -6.71 5.75 -2.96
CA ALA A 179 -6.07 4.71 -3.76
C ALA A 179 -4.85 4.08 -3.06
N LEU A 180 -4.03 4.87 -2.36
CA LEU A 180 -2.89 4.37 -1.57
C LEU A 180 -3.31 3.46 -0.41
N LEU A 181 -4.42 3.78 0.27
CA LEU A 181 -4.94 2.96 1.36
C LEU A 181 -5.61 1.68 0.84
N HIS A 182 -6.31 1.76 -0.31
CA HIS A 182 -6.84 0.58 -1.01
C HIS A 182 -5.74 -0.36 -1.50
N ALA A 183 -4.60 0.17 -1.95
CA ALA A 183 -3.45 -0.66 -2.36
C ALA A 183 -2.83 -1.44 -1.20
N LEU A 184 -2.96 -0.94 0.05
CA LEU A 184 -2.53 -1.64 1.25
C LEU A 184 -3.58 -2.66 1.71
N ALA A 185 -4.87 -2.28 1.69
CA ALA A 185 -5.97 -3.12 2.15
C ALA A 185 -7.19 -3.00 1.22
N SER A 186 -7.42 -4.06 0.44
CA SER A 186 -8.61 -4.20 -0.41
C SER A 186 -9.82 -4.66 0.39
N SER A 187 -10.98 -4.78 -0.26
CA SER A 187 -12.20 -5.35 0.33
C SER A 187 -12.00 -6.76 0.89
N ASP A 188 -11.06 -7.51 0.31
CA ASP A 188 -10.83 -8.92 0.60
C ASP A 188 -9.75 -9.12 1.68
N GLY A 189 -9.10 -8.04 2.13
CA GLY A 189 -8.10 -8.03 3.18
C GLY A 189 -6.83 -7.27 2.80
N VAL A 190 -5.77 -7.49 3.57
CA VAL A 190 -4.50 -6.79 3.38
C VAL A 190 -3.64 -7.51 2.33
N GLN A 191 -3.11 -6.76 1.35
CA GLN A 191 -2.50 -7.31 0.14
C GLN A 191 -0.97 -7.32 0.21
N ILE A 192 -0.36 -8.50 0.37
CA ILE A 192 1.10 -8.65 0.58
C ILE A 192 1.95 -8.65 -0.70
N CYS A 193 1.34 -8.49 -1.88
CA CYS A 193 2.02 -8.52 -3.18
C CYS A 193 1.94 -7.21 -3.97
N ASN A 194 1.24 -6.19 -3.45
CA ASN A 194 0.86 -5.00 -4.19
C ASN A 194 1.90 -3.86 -4.15
N THR A 195 3.19 -4.20 -4.04
CA THR A 195 4.27 -3.23 -3.81
C THR A 195 4.45 -2.25 -4.97
N GLU A 196 4.22 -2.70 -6.21
CA GLU A 196 4.42 -1.86 -7.39
C GLU A 196 3.30 -0.84 -7.59
N SER A 197 2.05 -1.18 -7.26
CA SER A 197 0.94 -0.21 -7.25
C SER A 197 1.20 0.88 -6.21
N ILE A 198 1.65 0.50 -5.00
CA ILE A 198 2.04 1.44 -3.95
C ILE A 198 3.15 2.37 -4.45
N ARG A 199 4.19 1.82 -5.11
CA ARG A 199 5.26 2.64 -5.71
C ARG A 199 4.69 3.65 -6.71
N LEU A 200 3.86 3.22 -7.66
CA LEU A 200 3.31 4.11 -8.70
C LEU A 200 2.41 5.20 -8.12
N LEU A 201 1.60 4.88 -7.12
CA LEU A 201 0.76 5.87 -6.44
C LEU A 201 1.62 6.92 -5.73
N LEU A 202 2.67 6.49 -5.02
CA LEU A 202 3.59 7.40 -4.35
C LEU A 202 4.38 8.28 -5.34
N GLU A 203 4.86 7.71 -6.44
CA GLU A 203 5.49 8.45 -7.55
C GLU A 203 4.50 9.43 -8.22
N GLY A 204 3.21 9.07 -8.24
CA GLY A 204 2.09 9.90 -8.69
C GLY A 204 1.69 11.00 -7.71
N GLY A 205 2.31 11.10 -6.54
CA GLY A 205 2.02 12.13 -5.53
C GLY A 205 0.92 11.79 -4.54
N ALA A 206 0.68 10.50 -4.29
CA ALA A 206 -0.22 10.05 -3.22
C ALA A 206 0.20 10.60 -1.85
N ASP A 207 -0.76 11.12 -1.09
CA ASP A 207 -0.54 11.64 0.25
C ASP A 207 -0.37 10.51 1.27
N VAL A 208 0.85 10.33 1.75
CA VAL A 208 1.20 9.38 2.82
C VAL A 208 0.56 9.70 4.17
N ARG A 209 -0.03 10.89 4.32
CA ARG A 209 -0.75 11.33 5.54
C ARG A 209 -2.26 11.14 5.44
N ALA A 210 -2.76 10.58 4.34
CA ALA A 210 -4.18 10.27 4.21
C ALA A 210 -4.64 9.34 5.34
N THR A 211 -5.83 9.62 5.87
CA THR A 211 -6.42 8.86 6.96
C THR A 211 -7.88 8.53 6.67
N THR A 212 -8.32 7.31 7.01
CA THR A 212 -9.74 6.95 6.96
C THR A 212 -10.52 7.69 8.06
N LYS A 213 -11.85 7.60 8.00
CA LYS A 213 -12.76 8.10 9.05
C LYS A 213 -12.54 7.43 10.40
N ASP A 214 -12.06 6.18 10.40
CA ASP A 214 -11.71 5.43 11.60
C ASP A 214 -10.29 5.74 12.10
N GLY A 215 -9.54 6.58 11.37
CA GLY A 215 -8.17 6.97 11.70
C GLY A 215 -7.10 6.01 11.20
N ASP A 216 -7.45 5.07 10.31
CA ASP A 216 -6.46 4.19 9.69
C ASP A 216 -5.54 4.99 8.77
N THR A 217 -4.25 4.66 8.85
CA THR A 217 -3.18 5.27 8.05
C THR A 217 -2.41 4.18 7.33
N VAL A 218 -1.50 4.58 6.44
CA VAL A 218 -0.57 3.64 5.80
C VAL A 218 0.18 2.77 6.82
N PHE A 219 0.49 3.28 8.01
CA PHE A 219 1.21 2.52 9.04
C PHE A 219 0.29 1.67 9.92
N THR A 220 -1.00 1.99 10.08
CA THR A 220 -1.91 1.10 10.85
C THR A 220 -2.09 -0.23 10.11
N TYR A 221 -2.16 -0.21 8.77
CA TYR A 221 -2.18 -1.43 7.95
C TYR A 221 -0.89 -2.25 8.07
N ILE A 222 0.29 -1.60 8.07
CA ILE A 222 1.57 -2.29 8.28
C ILE A 222 1.65 -2.89 9.69
N ILE A 223 1.21 -2.16 10.71
CA ILE A 223 1.16 -2.66 12.10
C ILE A 223 0.25 -3.89 12.21
N PHE A 224 -0.92 -3.85 11.58
CA PHE A 224 -1.85 -4.97 11.54
C PHE A 224 -1.18 -6.22 10.93
N LEU A 225 -0.53 -6.10 9.76
CA LEU A 225 0.18 -7.21 9.12
C LEU A 225 1.28 -7.80 10.01
N LEU A 226 2.09 -6.95 10.64
CA LEU A 226 3.16 -7.40 11.53
C LEU A 226 2.61 -8.10 12.79
N GLY A 227 1.41 -7.73 13.25
CA GLY A 227 0.71 -8.37 14.36
C GLY A 227 0.18 -9.77 14.04
N GLU A 228 -0.39 -9.96 12.85
CA GLU A 228 -0.92 -11.26 12.38
C GLU A 228 0.18 -12.34 12.25
N MET A 229 1.45 -11.93 12.13
CA MET A 229 2.58 -12.85 12.05
C MET A 229 2.76 -13.76 13.28
N VAL A 230 2.19 -13.39 14.43
CA VAL A 230 2.27 -14.21 15.66
C VAL A 230 1.53 -15.56 15.49
N CYS A 231 0.65 -15.66 14.49
CA CYS A 231 -0.18 -16.84 14.21
C CYS A 231 0.17 -17.55 12.88
N SER A 232 1.11 -17.04 12.08
CA SER A 232 1.40 -17.56 10.73
C SER A 232 2.54 -18.59 10.68
N ASN A 233 2.54 -19.47 9.68
CA ASN A 233 3.65 -20.36 9.38
C ASN A 233 4.94 -19.56 8.99
N THR A 234 6.10 -20.22 8.92
CA THR A 234 7.39 -19.54 8.73
C THR A 234 7.56 -18.85 7.37
N GLU A 235 6.88 -19.33 6.33
CA GLU A 235 6.99 -18.79 4.97
C GLU A 235 6.13 -17.53 4.81
N ASP A 236 4.88 -17.55 5.27
CA ASP A 236 3.99 -16.39 5.25
C ASP A 236 4.56 -15.25 6.09
N ALA A 237 5.14 -15.57 7.26
CA ALA A 237 5.85 -14.60 8.09
C ALA A 237 7.03 -13.92 7.36
N GLN A 238 7.78 -14.66 6.53
CA GLN A 238 8.87 -14.09 5.74
C GLN A 238 8.37 -13.18 4.62
N LEU A 239 7.29 -13.58 3.93
CA LEU A 239 6.66 -12.78 2.89
C LEU A 239 6.10 -11.47 3.46
N ILE A 240 5.36 -11.54 4.57
CA ILE A 240 4.81 -10.39 5.28
C ILE A 240 5.94 -9.44 5.72
N ASN A 241 7.01 -9.96 6.33
CA ASN A 241 8.17 -9.16 6.73
C ASN A 241 8.79 -8.44 5.54
N ARG A 242 8.99 -9.14 4.41
CA ARG A 242 9.60 -8.58 3.21
C ARG A 242 8.72 -7.49 2.61
N PHE A 243 7.42 -7.73 2.53
CA PHE A 243 6.43 -6.75 2.08
C PHE A 243 6.42 -5.51 2.97
N CYS A 244 6.25 -5.70 4.29
CA CYS A 244 6.22 -4.61 5.26
C CYS A 244 7.51 -3.79 5.22
N PHE A 245 8.65 -4.44 5.06
CA PHE A 245 9.94 -3.76 4.90
C PHE A 245 9.98 -2.89 3.64
N HIS A 246 9.68 -3.45 2.47
CA HIS A 246 9.73 -2.71 1.21
C HIS A 246 8.71 -1.57 1.15
N VAL A 247 7.49 -1.80 1.61
CA VAL A 247 6.46 -0.75 1.66
C VAL A 247 6.85 0.35 2.64
N THR A 248 7.38 0.01 3.83
CA THR A 248 7.89 1.02 4.77
C THR A 248 9.03 1.83 4.15
N GLN A 249 9.94 1.19 3.41
CA GLN A 249 10.99 1.92 2.67
C GLN A 249 10.40 2.93 1.68
N LEU A 250 9.40 2.53 0.90
CA LEU A 250 8.72 3.40 -0.06
C LEU A 250 7.98 4.56 0.63
N LEU A 251 7.23 4.28 1.68
CA LEU A 251 6.47 5.28 2.43
C LEU A 251 7.41 6.32 3.06
N VAL A 252 8.49 5.87 3.70
CA VAL A 252 9.50 6.76 4.29
C VAL A 252 10.22 7.56 3.19
N ALA A 253 10.47 6.98 2.02
CA ALA A 253 10.98 7.68 0.83
C ALA A 253 10.11 8.85 0.37
N HIS A 254 8.81 8.78 0.61
CA HIS A 254 7.84 9.81 0.27
C HIS A 254 7.40 10.64 1.48
N GLY A 255 8.19 10.62 2.57
CA GLY A 255 8.01 11.52 3.71
C GLY A 255 7.05 11.04 4.80
N ALA A 256 6.64 9.78 4.78
CA ALA A 256 5.83 9.20 5.86
C ALA A 256 6.63 9.15 7.18
N ASN A 257 5.99 9.49 8.29
CA ASN A 257 6.62 9.47 9.62
C ASN A 257 6.20 8.23 10.44
N PRO A 258 7.02 7.15 10.48
CA PRO A 258 6.71 5.90 11.19
C PRO A 258 6.76 6.03 12.72
N SER A 259 7.17 7.19 13.25
CA SER A 259 7.23 7.48 14.69
C SER A 259 6.13 8.43 15.15
N GLU A 260 5.26 8.85 14.24
CA GLU A 260 4.04 9.55 14.59
C GLU A 260 3.15 8.61 15.40
N CYS A 261 2.50 9.12 16.43
CA CYS A 261 1.74 8.31 17.38
C CYS A 261 0.23 8.55 17.22
N PRO A 262 -0.40 8.21 16.07
CA PRO A 262 -1.84 8.01 16.06
C PRO A 262 -2.17 6.71 16.81
N ALA A 263 -3.41 6.62 17.29
CA ALA A 263 -3.89 5.45 18.01
C ALA A 263 -3.86 4.19 17.11
N PRO A 264 -3.60 2.97 17.66
CA PRO A 264 -3.25 2.67 19.06
C PRO A 264 -1.74 2.79 19.37
N GLU A 265 -0.84 2.65 18.39
CA GLU A 265 0.60 2.86 18.56
C GLU A 265 1.33 3.16 17.23
N SER A 266 2.54 3.73 17.31
CA SER A 266 3.38 3.99 16.12
C SER A 266 4.10 2.72 15.61
N LEU A 267 4.42 2.67 14.31
CA LEU A 267 5.19 1.55 13.73
C LEU A 267 6.54 1.37 14.43
N THR A 268 7.21 2.48 14.74
CA THR A 268 8.51 2.44 15.42
C THR A 268 8.40 1.82 16.81
N HIS A 269 7.32 2.14 17.54
CA HIS A 269 7.04 1.59 18.87
C HIS A 269 6.77 0.08 18.83
N LEU A 270 5.93 -0.39 17.90
CA LEU A 270 5.68 -1.82 17.68
C LEU A 270 7.00 -2.56 17.38
N CYS A 271 7.79 -2.02 16.46
CA CYS A 271 9.07 -2.59 16.09
C CYS A 271 10.04 -2.68 17.28
N PHE A 272 10.02 -1.73 18.21
CA PHE A 272 10.79 -1.81 19.46
C PHE A 272 10.29 -2.94 20.38
N LYS A 273 8.98 -3.05 20.62
CA LYS A 273 8.42 -4.11 21.48
C LYS A 273 8.79 -5.51 21.01
N SER A 274 8.81 -5.70 19.69
CA SER A 274 9.07 -6.99 19.04
C SER A 274 10.35 -6.96 18.20
N PHE A 275 11.40 -6.26 18.67
CA PHE A 275 12.62 -6.07 17.87
C PHE A 275 13.35 -7.37 17.55
N LYS A 276 13.12 -8.45 18.30
CA LYS A 276 13.61 -9.80 17.95
C LYS A 276 13.12 -10.22 16.55
N CYS A 277 11.84 -9.99 16.27
CA CYS A 277 11.17 -10.41 15.04
C CYS A 277 11.33 -9.39 13.91
N HIS A 278 11.25 -8.09 14.25
CA HIS A 278 11.29 -7.01 13.27
C HIS A 278 12.63 -6.27 13.27
N PHE A 279 13.72 -6.92 13.71
CA PHE A 279 15.04 -6.30 13.80
C PHE A 279 15.49 -5.60 12.52
N PRO A 280 15.37 -6.22 11.31
CA PRO A 280 15.80 -5.55 10.08
C PRO A 280 15.02 -4.26 9.82
N LEU A 281 13.70 -4.30 10.03
CA LEU A 281 12.83 -3.14 9.87
C LEU A 281 13.15 -2.04 10.89
N LEU A 282 13.27 -2.38 12.17
CA LEU A 282 13.62 -1.40 13.21
C LEU A 282 14.98 -0.76 12.96
N ARG A 283 15.98 -1.56 12.57
CA ARG A 283 17.31 -1.09 12.21
C ARG A 283 17.22 -0.08 11.07
N PHE A 284 16.52 -0.43 9.99
CA PHE A 284 16.29 0.47 8.86
C PHE A 284 15.61 1.78 9.28
N LEU A 285 14.59 1.71 10.15
CA LEU A 285 13.89 2.89 10.66
C LEU A 285 14.86 3.83 11.39
N LEU A 286 15.69 3.31 12.30
CA LEU A 286 16.66 4.12 13.05
C LEU A 286 17.78 4.67 12.15
N GLU A 287 18.30 3.87 11.21
CA GLU A 287 19.27 4.29 10.20
C GLU A 287 18.70 5.42 9.31
N SER A 288 17.41 5.35 9.00
CA SER A 288 16.66 6.38 8.25
C SER A 288 16.39 7.65 9.05
N GLY A 289 16.63 7.63 10.38
CA GLY A 289 16.43 8.77 11.27
C GLY A 289 15.09 8.81 11.98
N ALA A 290 14.41 7.66 12.10
CA ALA A 290 13.21 7.53 12.91
C ALA A 290 13.44 7.94 14.36
N ALA A 291 12.40 8.53 14.96
CA ALA A 291 12.46 8.90 16.36
C ALA A 291 12.44 7.63 17.22
N TYR A 292 13.30 7.57 18.22
CA TYR A 292 13.36 6.47 19.18
C TYR A 292 12.51 6.72 20.43
N ASN A 293 11.68 7.75 20.39
CA ASN A 293 10.66 8.08 21.38
C ASN A 293 9.46 8.68 20.64
N CYS A 294 8.36 8.87 21.35
CA CYS A 294 7.16 9.44 20.75
C CYS A 294 7.47 10.81 20.15
N SER A 295 7.28 10.97 18.83
CA SER A 295 7.57 12.24 18.15
C SER A 295 6.61 13.37 18.55
N LEU A 296 5.42 13.03 19.07
CA LEU A 296 4.40 13.99 19.51
C LEU A 296 4.45 14.28 21.02
N HIS A 297 4.56 13.24 21.85
CA HIS A 297 4.45 13.35 23.30
C HIS A 297 5.80 13.24 24.04
N GLY A 298 6.88 12.95 23.32
CA GLY A 298 8.22 12.77 23.90
C GLY A 298 8.42 11.44 24.65
N PRO A 299 9.53 11.31 25.39
CA PRO A 299 9.95 10.05 26.02
C PRO A 299 9.05 9.58 27.17
N SER A 300 8.14 10.43 27.66
CA SER A 300 7.13 10.07 28.68
C SER A 300 6.02 9.17 28.13
N CYS A 301 5.75 9.21 26.82
CA CYS A 301 4.79 8.34 26.17
C CYS A 301 5.39 6.96 25.88
N TRP A 302 6.56 6.93 25.24
CA TRP A 302 7.38 5.73 25.12
C TRP A 302 8.84 6.10 24.83
N SER A 303 9.76 5.23 25.22
CA SER A 303 11.20 5.38 25.02
C SER A 303 11.82 4.07 24.55
N GLY A 304 12.48 4.09 23.39
CA GLY A 304 13.19 2.94 22.84
C GLY A 304 14.27 2.42 23.79
N PHE A 305 14.94 3.30 24.56
CA PHE A 305 15.88 2.87 25.60
C PHE A 305 15.19 1.99 26.65
N HIS A 306 14.02 2.41 27.14
CA HIS A 306 13.26 1.66 28.14
C HIS A 306 12.86 0.28 27.60
N ILE A 307 12.27 0.27 26.40
CA ILE A 307 11.72 -0.94 25.78
C ILE A 307 12.84 -1.95 25.46
N VAL A 308 14.00 -1.50 24.98
CA VAL A 308 15.14 -2.40 24.70
C VAL A 308 15.59 -3.10 25.98
N PHE A 309 15.78 -2.38 27.09
CA PHE A 309 16.19 -3.03 28.34
C PHE A 309 15.10 -3.89 28.96
N GLU A 310 13.84 -3.48 28.89
CA GLU A 310 12.70 -4.28 29.34
C GLU A 310 12.65 -5.63 28.59
N CYS A 311 12.77 -5.59 27.26
CA CYS A 311 12.78 -6.78 26.40
C CYS A 311 14.01 -7.67 26.66
N LEU A 312 15.20 -7.09 26.82
CA LEU A 312 16.39 -7.86 27.21
C LEU A 312 16.17 -8.56 28.55
N CYS A 313 15.65 -7.85 29.56
CA CYS A 313 15.43 -8.42 30.88
C CYS A 313 14.36 -9.52 30.90
N SER A 314 13.25 -9.35 30.17
CA SER A 314 12.15 -10.31 30.15
C SER A 314 12.50 -11.61 29.42
N HIS A 315 13.25 -11.55 28.32
CA HIS A 315 13.62 -12.75 27.55
C HIS A 315 14.84 -13.48 28.12
N LEU A 316 15.82 -12.75 28.66
CA LEU A 316 17.03 -13.34 29.24
C LEU A 316 16.80 -13.90 30.66
N SER A 317 15.63 -13.65 31.28
CA SER A 317 15.28 -14.29 32.55
C SER A 317 14.84 -15.75 32.40
N VAL A 318 14.47 -16.18 31.18
CA VAL A 318 13.85 -17.49 30.92
C VAL A 318 14.74 -18.43 30.11
N SER A 319 15.68 -17.93 29.31
CA SER A 319 16.45 -18.73 28.35
C SER A 319 17.83 -19.17 28.90
N GLU A 320 18.15 -20.48 28.75
CA GLU A 320 19.48 -21.06 28.99
C GLU A 320 20.35 -21.11 27.70
N ASP A 321 19.77 -20.83 26.52
CA ASP A 321 20.46 -20.90 25.24
C ASP A 321 21.41 -19.70 25.04
N ASP A 322 22.72 -19.96 25.10
CA ASP A 322 23.76 -18.92 25.00
C ASP A 322 23.81 -18.26 23.60
N SER A 323 23.49 -19.01 22.54
CA SER A 323 23.47 -18.48 21.16
C SER A 323 22.32 -17.48 20.95
N PHE A 324 21.12 -17.84 21.38
CA PHE A 324 19.93 -16.98 21.33
C PHE A 324 20.13 -15.71 22.16
N SER A 325 20.63 -15.88 23.39
CA SER A 325 20.87 -14.78 24.31
C SER A 325 21.93 -13.81 23.78
N THR A 326 22.99 -14.34 23.18
CA THR A 326 24.05 -13.52 22.58
C THR A 326 23.55 -12.74 21.36
N ASP A 327 22.76 -13.35 20.46
CA ASP A 327 22.12 -12.66 19.33
C ASP A 327 21.20 -11.51 19.82
N LEU A 328 20.36 -11.78 20.82
CA LEU A 328 19.43 -10.78 21.35
C LEU A 328 20.17 -9.59 21.99
N ILE A 329 21.24 -9.85 22.75
CA ILE A 329 22.08 -8.81 23.34
C ILE A 329 22.78 -8.00 22.24
N GLN A 330 23.30 -8.65 21.20
CA GLN A 330 23.94 -7.97 20.07
C GLN A 330 22.96 -7.06 19.32
N LYS A 331 21.73 -7.54 19.09
CA LYS A 331 20.64 -6.74 18.51
C LYS A 331 20.34 -5.52 19.40
N GLY A 332 20.15 -5.73 20.70
CA GLY A 332 19.91 -4.67 21.67
C GLY A 332 21.03 -3.61 21.67
N GLN A 333 22.29 -4.04 21.69
CA GLN A 333 23.45 -3.16 21.60
C GLN A 333 23.44 -2.33 20.31
N THR A 334 23.19 -2.96 19.16
CA THR A 334 23.11 -2.27 17.87
C THR A 334 22.03 -1.18 17.87
N LEU A 335 20.85 -1.48 18.45
CA LEU A 335 19.77 -0.50 18.57
C LEU A 335 20.16 0.68 19.47
N LEU A 336 20.77 0.40 20.62
CA LEU A 336 21.27 1.43 21.53
C LEU A 336 22.27 2.35 20.81
N GLU A 337 23.22 1.78 20.05
CA GLU A 337 24.20 2.52 19.25
C GLU A 337 23.53 3.41 18.19
N LEU A 338 22.55 2.89 17.45
CA LEU A 338 21.80 3.64 16.44
C LEU A 338 20.98 4.80 17.06
N MET A 339 20.32 4.56 18.20
CA MET A 339 19.57 5.59 18.93
C MET A 339 20.51 6.69 19.43
N MET A 340 21.63 6.31 20.05
CA MET A 340 22.65 7.25 20.50
C MET A 340 23.22 8.03 19.32
N ALA A 341 23.42 7.40 18.16
CA ALA A 341 23.97 8.01 16.97
C ALA A 341 23.14 9.16 16.40
N SER A 342 21.83 9.17 16.67
CA SER A 342 20.90 10.21 16.22
C SER A 342 20.48 11.18 17.33
N SER A 343 21.00 11.02 18.56
CA SER A 343 20.64 11.82 19.73
C SER A 343 21.62 12.96 20.03
N GLN A 344 21.13 14.19 20.18
CA GLN A 344 21.96 15.33 20.60
C GLN A 344 22.32 15.26 22.08
N ALA A 345 21.38 14.79 22.91
CA ALA A 345 21.55 14.58 24.34
C ALA A 345 20.74 13.34 24.73
N ILE A 346 21.40 12.39 25.38
CA ILE A 346 20.73 11.22 25.93
C ILE A 346 19.83 11.72 27.07
N GLN A 347 18.54 11.47 26.95
CA GLN A 347 17.56 11.79 27.97
C GLN A 347 16.89 10.48 28.40
N LEU A 348 17.39 9.87 29.47
CA LEU A 348 16.73 8.73 30.07
C LEU A 348 15.52 9.21 30.90
N PRO A 349 14.44 8.42 31.02
CA PRO A 349 13.35 8.74 31.92
C PRO A 349 13.85 8.95 33.36
N SER A 350 13.23 9.88 34.09
CA SER A 350 13.53 10.11 35.51
C SER A 350 13.30 8.83 36.33
N ASN A 351 14.29 8.43 37.12
CA ASN A 351 14.32 7.16 37.89
C ASN A 351 14.36 5.89 37.03
N PHE A 352 14.88 5.96 35.80
CA PHE A 352 15.09 4.75 35.00
C PHE A 352 16.16 3.85 35.63
N GLU A 353 15.71 2.71 36.14
CA GLU A 353 16.53 1.63 36.68
C GLU A 353 16.20 0.33 35.96
N VAL A 354 17.25 -0.42 35.62
CA VAL A 354 17.13 -1.74 34.98
C VAL A 354 17.35 -2.78 36.05
N ASN A 355 16.29 -3.53 36.39
CA ASN A 355 16.42 -4.62 37.34
C ASN A 355 17.01 -5.86 36.66
N THR A 356 18.33 -6.02 36.76
CA THR A 356 19.03 -7.18 36.21
C THR A 356 18.98 -8.42 37.12
N SER A 357 18.34 -8.36 38.29
CA SER A 357 18.30 -9.49 39.23
C SER A 357 17.51 -10.68 38.68
N SER A 358 16.60 -10.44 37.73
CA SER A 358 15.85 -11.48 37.03
C SER A 358 16.67 -12.22 35.97
N CYS A 359 17.79 -11.66 35.51
CA CYS A 359 18.60 -12.18 34.42
C CYS A 359 19.70 -13.12 34.93
N ARG A 360 19.40 -14.41 35.13
CA ARG A 360 20.29 -15.37 35.81
C ARG A 360 21.68 -15.54 35.17
N TYR A 361 21.77 -15.63 33.84
CA TYR A 361 23.01 -15.98 33.14
C TYR A 361 23.69 -14.78 32.47
N HIS A 362 22.92 -13.79 32.03
CA HIS A 362 23.41 -12.66 31.23
C HIS A 362 23.22 -11.29 31.87
N GLY A 363 22.78 -11.24 33.14
CA GLY A 363 22.54 -9.99 33.87
C GLY A 363 23.75 -9.06 33.89
N GLU A 364 24.97 -9.59 33.93
CA GLU A 364 26.20 -8.79 33.91
C GLU A 364 26.42 -8.05 32.58
N LYS A 365 26.15 -8.71 31.45
CA LYS A 365 26.25 -8.09 30.11
C LYS A 365 25.23 -6.95 29.98
N VAL A 366 23.98 -7.18 30.39
CA VAL A 366 22.92 -6.17 30.38
C VAL A 366 23.26 -5.00 31.31
N ARG A 367 23.77 -5.29 32.51
CA ARG A 367 24.21 -4.28 33.48
C ARG A 367 25.36 -3.44 32.93
N THR A 368 26.29 -4.05 32.22
CA THR A 368 27.41 -3.35 31.57
C THR A 368 26.90 -2.39 30.48
N LEU A 369 25.99 -2.84 29.62
CA LEU A 369 25.35 -1.97 28.61
C LEU A 369 24.63 -0.78 29.27
N PHE A 370 23.89 -1.04 30.34
CA PHE A 370 23.17 0.00 31.08
C PHE A 370 24.10 1.02 31.75
N CYS A 371 25.18 0.55 32.40
CA CYS A 371 26.19 1.40 33.00
C CYS A 371 26.88 2.29 31.95
N SER A 372 27.23 1.73 30.80
CA SER A 372 27.82 2.48 29.67
C SER A 372 26.87 3.58 29.18
N LEU A 373 25.57 3.29 29.07
CA LEU A 373 24.56 4.28 28.68
C LEU A 373 24.43 5.41 29.72
N LYS A 374 24.39 5.09 31.02
CA LYS A 374 24.38 6.10 32.10
C LYS A 374 25.65 6.95 32.14
N GLN A 375 26.80 6.36 31.80
CA GLN A 375 28.05 7.11 31.69
C GLN A 375 27.99 8.09 30.51
N LEU A 376 27.46 7.66 29.36
CA LEU A 376 27.28 8.51 28.19
C LEU A 376 26.27 9.65 28.41
N GLU A 377 25.22 9.42 29.21
CA GLU A 377 24.28 10.48 29.61
C GLU A 377 24.95 11.59 30.45
N ARG A 378 25.89 11.24 31.32
CA ARG A 378 26.58 12.18 32.22
C ARG A 378 27.75 12.93 31.56
N SER A 379 28.17 12.49 30.38
CA SER A 379 29.35 13.03 29.70
C SER A 379 28.95 13.91 28.51
N PRO A 380 29.67 15.03 28.28
CA PRO A 380 29.42 15.85 27.11
C PRO A 380 29.76 15.07 25.83
N GLN A 381 28.85 15.11 24.86
CA GLN A 381 29.06 14.45 23.58
C GLN A 381 30.19 15.11 22.78
N ALA A 382 30.99 14.30 22.09
CA ALA A 382 32.07 14.81 21.25
C ALA A 382 31.52 15.71 20.13
N LEU A 383 32.29 16.74 19.75
CA LEU A 383 31.89 17.66 18.67
C LEU A 383 31.56 16.92 17.36
N LYS A 384 32.35 15.89 17.01
CA LYS A 384 32.11 15.04 15.84
C LYS A 384 30.71 14.40 15.86
N HIS A 385 30.26 13.95 17.03
CA HIS A 385 28.93 13.37 17.22
C HIS A 385 27.83 14.42 17.07
N LEU A 386 27.99 15.58 17.72
CA LEU A 386 27.05 16.70 17.60
C LEU A 386 26.91 17.15 16.14
N CYS A 387 28.00 17.21 15.38
CA CYS A 387 27.98 17.50 13.95
C CYS A 387 27.19 16.45 13.17
N ARG A 388 27.39 15.15 13.43
CA ARG A 388 26.61 14.07 12.79
C ARG A 388 25.11 14.25 13.01
N VAL A 389 24.70 14.46 14.27
CA VAL A 389 23.29 14.65 14.63
C VAL A 389 22.73 15.88 13.93
N PHE A 390 23.45 17.01 13.99
CA PHE A 390 23.03 18.25 13.35
C PHE A 390 22.84 18.10 11.83
N ILE A 391 23.81 17.48 11.14
CA ILE A 391 23.74 17.24 9.69
C ILE A 391 22.53 16.35 9.39
N ARG A 392 22.38 15.20 10.07
CA ARG A 392 21.26 14.28 9.85
C ARG A 392 19.90 14.95 10.06
N GLN A 393 19.76 15.79 11.09
CA GLN A 393 18.54 16.56 11.34
C GLN A 393 18.21 17.54 10.20
N ARG A 394 19.23 18.15 9.58
CA ARG A 394 19.07 19.08 8.45
C ARG A 394 18.72 18.40 7.13
N LEU A 395 18.97 17.10 7.01
CA LEU A 395 18.67 16.32 5.81
C LEU A 395 17.22 15.77 5.78
N LYS A 396 16.41 16.03 6.81
CA LYS A 396 14.97 15.71 6.80
C LYS A 396 14.24 16.46 5.66
N PRO A 397 13.14 15.93 5.09
CA PRO A 397 12.45 14.67 5.41
C PRO A 397 13.26 13.44 4.97
N TRP A 398 12.85 12.26 5.42
CA TRP A 398 13.61 11.02 5.29
C TRP A 398 13.39 10.44 3.88
N PRO A 399 14.18 9.44 3.46
CA PRO A 399 15.36 8.85 4.08
C PRO A 399 16.58 9.74 3.88
N VAL A 400 17.48 9.67 4.87
CA VAL A 400 18.64 10.56 4.96
C VAL A 400 19.84 10.00 4.17
N ASP A 401 19.83 8.72 3.83
CA ASP A 401 20.94 8.00 3.20
C ASP A 401 21.27 8.49 1.79
N VAL A 402 20.26 8.65 0.92
CA VAL A 402 20.44 9.16 -0.46
C VAL A 402 21.01 10.57 -0.41
N LYS A 403 20.50 11.40 0.51
CA LYS A 403 20.95 12.78 0.71
C LYS A 403 22.38 12.84 1.25
N ILE A 404 22.76 11.96 2.18
CA ILE A 404 24.14 11.85 2.66
C ILE A 404 25.10 11.46 1.52
N LYS A 405 24.72 10.47 0.70
CA LYS A 405 25.56 10.01 -0.43
C LYS A 405 25.82 11.13 -1.44
N ALA A 406 24.85 12.03 -1.63
CA ALA A 406 24.96 13.20 -2.50
C ALA A 406 25.78 14.37 -1.92
N LEU A 407 26.12 14.36 -0.62
CA LEU A 407 26.90 15.44 -0.03
C LEU A 407 28.31 15.52 -0.65
N PRO A 408 28.87 16.74 -0.83
CA PRO A 408 30.25 16.93 -1.29
C PRO A 408 31.25 16.71 -0.14
N LEU A 409 31.21 15.52 0.48
CA LEU A 409 32.06 15.12 1.59
C LEU A 409 32.92 13.91 1.19
N PRO A 410 34.11 13.72 1.80
CA PRO A 410 34.86 12.48 1.69
C PRO A 410 34.04 11.26 2.14
N ASP A 411 34.29 10.11 1.52
CA ASP A 411 33.52 8.87 1.77
C ASP A 411 33.56 8.45 3.24
N ARG A 412 34.71 8.61 3.92
CA ARG A 412 34.85 8.35 5.36
C ARG A 412 33.87 9.16 6.22
N LEU A 413 33.60 10.41 5.86
CA LEU A 413 32.61 11.24 6.56
C LEU A 413 31.18 10.84 6.18
N LYS A 414 30.93 10.46 4.91
CA LYS A 414 29.64 9.92 4.49
C LYS A 414 29.29 8.63 5.24
N TRP A 415 30.21 7.69 5.37
CA TRP A 415 30.02 6.46 6.13
C TRP A 415 29.73 6.73 7.60
N TYR A 416 30.46 7.67 8.21
CA TYR A 416 30.20 8.10 9.58
C TYR A 416 28.78 8.69 9.75
N LEU A 417 28.27 9.42 8.76
CA LEU A 417 26.92 9.96 8.74
C LEU A 417 25.84 8.89 8.51
N LEU A 418 26.14 7.85 7.72
CA LEU A 418 25.23 6.73 7.42
C LEU A 418 25.04 5.77 8.61
N ILE A 419 25.88 5.86 9.64
CA ILE A 419 25.91 4.92 10.78
C ILE A 419 26.18 3.48 10.30
N ASP A 420 26.95 3.34 9.22
CA ASP A 420 27.30 2.05 8.66
C ASP A 420 28.59 1.54 9.30
N HIS A 421 28.48 0.48 10.09
CA HIS A 421 29.62 -0.15 10.78
C HIS A 421 30.39 -1.12 9.88
N THR A 422 29.92 -1.39 8.66
CA THR A 422 30.53 -2.38 7.75
C THR A 422 31.86 -1.93 7.13
N ALA A 423 32.18 -0.63 7.16
CA ALA A 423 33.43 -0.10 6.59
C ALA A 423 34.62 -0.04 7.57
N ALA A 424 34.45 -0.44 8.84
CA ALA A 424 35.54 -0.44 9.82
C ALA A 424 36.61 -1.54 9.56
N GLY A 425 36.44 -2.36 8.51
CA GLY A 425 37.39 -3.40 8.10
C GLY A 425 38.32 -3.04 6.94
N HIS A 426 38.28 -1.81 6.40
CA HIS A 426 39.12 -1.40 5.27
C HIS A 426 40.08 -0.24 5.56
N GLU A 427 40.42 -0.02 6.83
CA GLU A 427 41.55 0.83 7.23
C GLU A 427 42.56 -0.02 8.03
N ASP A 428 43.30 -0.86 7.31
CA ASP A 428 44.68 -1.25 7.62
C ASP A 428 45.25 -1.99 6.39
N LEU A 429 45.75 -1.21 5.43
CA LEU A 429 46.91 -1.48 4.56
C LEU A 429 47.25 -0.23 3.71
#